data_AF-A0A7V5PYM3-F1
#
_entry.id   AF-A0A7V5PYM3-F1
#
_cell.length_a   1.000
_cell.length_b   1.000
_cell.length_c   1.000
_cell.angle_alpha   90.00
_cell.angle_beta   90.00
_cell.angle_gamma   90.00
#
_symmetry.space_group_name_H-M   'P 1'
#
loop_
_entity.id
_entity.type
_entity.pdbx_description
1 polymer ?
#
loop_
_entity_poly.entity_id
_entity_poly.type
_entity_poly.pdbx_seq_one_letter_code
_entity_poly.pdbx_strand_id
1 'polypeptide(L)'
;IILIDGGKGQLNAAVEALAAQRVPEPVILSLAKREELIFRPGEREPIRLSRHAYALRLLQYVRDEAHRFAQHYHHILRRKSTLPEE
;
A
#
# COMPACT_ATOMS: atom_id res chain seq x y z
N ILE A 1 10.85 -6.90 0.56
CA ILE A 1 10.36 -5.50 0.68
C ILE A 1 8.85 -5.51 0.62
N ILE A 2 8.18 -4.74 1.46
CA ILE A 2 6.72 -4.61 1.50
C ILE A 2 6.38 -3.16 1.14
N LEU A 3 5.51 -2.97 0.15
CA LEU A 3 4.96 -1.66 -0.21
C LEU A 3 3.50 -1.59 0.24
N ILE A 4 3.18 -0.61 1.07
CA ILE A 4 1.82 -0.34 1.52
C ILE A 4 1.18 0.72 0.60
N ASP A 5 -0.01 0.41 0.08
CA ASP A 5 -0.85 1.36 -0.67
C ASP A 5 -1.47 2.37 0.31
N GLY A 6 -0.73 3.45 0.55
CA GLY A 6 -1.23 4.67 1.15
C GLY A 6 -0.28 5.36 2.14
N GLY A 7 -0.85 6.15 3.05
CA GLY A 7 -0.13 7.16 3.81
C GLY A 7 0.53 6.65 5.11
N LYS A 8 1.09 7.59 5.88
CA LYS A 8 1.78 7.33 7.15
C LYS A 8 0.95 6.52 8.17
N GLY A 9 -0.35 6.79 8.27
CA GLY A 9 -1.23 6.04 9.18
C GLY A 9 -1.33 4.56 8.81
N GLN A 10 -1.44 4.23 7.53
CA GLN A 10 -1.47 2.85 7.05
C GLN A 10 -0.13 2.15 7.21
N LEU A 11 0.99 2.88 7.01
CA LEU A 11 2.32 2.36 7.31
C LEU A 11 2.45 1.96 8.78
N ASN A 12 2.05 2.84 9.71
CA ASN A 12 2.12 2.57 11.14
C ASN A 12 1.29 1.34 11.53
N ALA A 13 0.06 1.24 11.01
CA ALA A 13 -0.79 0.07 11.25
C ALA A 13 -0.15 -1.24 10.74
N ALA A 14 0.51 -1.20 9.57
CA ALA A 14 1.21 -2.35 9.02
C ALA A 14 2.45 -2.73 9.87
N VAL A 15 3.20 -1.74 10.36
CA VAL A 15 4.34 -1.95 11.26
C VAL A 15 3.89 -2.59 12.57
N GLU A 16 2.83 -2.07 13.20
CA GLU A 16 2.26 -2.65 14.43
C GLU A 16 1.81 -4.10 14.22
N ALA A 17 1.14 -4.39 13.10
CA ALA A 17 0.70 -5.73 12.77
C ALA A 17 1.86 -6.71 12.54
N LEU A 18 2.96 -6.24 11.92
CA LEU A 18 4.18 -7.03 11.71
C LEU A 18 4.96 -7.22 13.02
N ALA A 19 5.01 -6.23 13.90
CA ALA A 19 5.66 -6.32 15.20
C ALA A 19 5.02 -7.38 16.11
N ALA A 20 3.73 -7.67 15.92
CA ALA A 20 3.05 -8.76 16.61
C ALA A 20 3.46 -10.16 16.11
N GLN A 21 4.16 -10.26 14.98
CA GLN A 21 4.61 -11.52 14.40
C GLN A 21 6.03 -11.87 14.86
N ARG A 22 6.30 -13.17 15.01
CA ARG A 22 7.66 -13.67 15.34
C ARG A 22 8.51 -13.87 14.07
N VAL A 23 8.51 -12.87 13.19
CA VAL A 23 9.27 -12.91 11.93
C VAL A 23 10.32 -11.80 11.90
N PRO A 24 11.42 -11.98 11.14
CA PRO A 24 12.38 -10.89 10.92
C PRO A 24 11.69 -9.67 10.32
N GLU A 25 12.06 -8.48 10.79
CA GLU A 25 11.45 -7.22 10.33
C GLU A 25 11.76 -7.01 8.84
N PRO A 26 10.74 -7.04 7.96
CA PRO A 26 10.96 -6.82 6.54
C PRO A 26 11.17 -5.33 6.29
N VAL A 27 11.94 -5.01 5.24
CA VAL A 27 11.95 -3.63 4.72
C VAL A 27 10.53 -3.28 4.27
N ILE A 28 9.91 -2.30 4.93
CA ILE A 28 8.56 -1.82 4.63
C ILE A 28 8.58 -0.32 4.35
N LEU A 29 7.77 0.10 3.39
CA LEU A 29 7.56 1.50 3.04
C LEU A 29 6.14 1.69 2.51
N SER A 30 5.65 2.93 2.50
CA SER A 30 4.34 3.26 1.93
C SER A 30 4.44 4.37 0.90
N LEU A 31 3.51 4.38 -0.06
CA LEU A 31 3.41 5.42 -1.10
C LEU A 31 2.05 6.12 -1.00
N ALA A 32 2.05 7.40 -0.60
CA ALA A 32 0.83 8.19 -0.53
C ALA A 32 0.33 8.59 -1.92
N LYS A 33 -0.92 8.24 -2.23
CA LYS A 33 -1.50 8.33 -3.58
C LYS A 33 -1.58 9.74 -4.18
N ARG A 34 -1.82 10.78 -3.37
CA ARG A 34 -2.05 12.14 -3.89
C ARG A 34 -0.74 12.88 -4.14
N GLU A 35 0.17 12.82 -3.19
CA GLU A 35 1.43 13.59 -3.21
C GLU A 35 2.62 12.78 -3.70
N GLU A 36 2.45 11.47 -3.89
CA GLU A 36 3.51 10.53 -4.30
C GLU A 36 4.72 10.55 -3.35
N LEU A 37 4.42 10.69 -2.06
CA LEU A 37 5.38 10.74 -0.97
C LEU A 37 5.64 9.33 -0.45
N ILE A 38 6.92 9.00 -0.27
CA ILE A 38 7.35 7.72 0.29
C ILE A 38 7.59 7.89 1.79
N PHE A 39 6.97 7.05 2.59
CA PHE A 39 7.16 7.01 4.04
C PHE A 39 7.93 5.76 4.46
N ARG A 40 8.81 5.92 5.46
CA ARG A 40 9.58 4.84 6.07
C ARG A 40 9.29 4.77 7.58
N PRO A 41 9.27 3.58 8.19
CA PRO A 41 9.11 3.44 9.64
C PRO A 41 10.18 4.23 10.40
N GLY A 42 9.79 4.83 11.52
CA GLY A 42 10.71 5.60 12.37
C GLY A 42 11.12 6.97 11.82
N GLU A 43 10.80 7.28 10.56
CA GLU A 43 11.16 8.56 9.96
C GLU A 43 10.01 9.57 10.01
N ARG A 44 10.35 10.81 10.36
CA ARG A 44 9.36 11.90 10.43
C ARG A 44 9.03 12.44 9.05
N GLU A 45 10.07 12.74 8.28
CA GLU A 45 9.97 13.36 6.96
C GLU A 45 9.82 12.32 5.86
N PRO A 46 8.88 12.51 4.91
CA PRO A 46 8.77 11.64 3.75
C PRO A 46 9.88 11.90 2.73
N ILE A 47 10.19 10.89 1.94
CA ILE A 47 11.02 11.06 0.74
C ILE A 47 10.13 11.50 -0.41
N ARG A 48 10.50 12.62 -1.04
CA ARG A 48 9.94 13.05 -2.31
C ARG A 48 10.93 12.76 -3.43
N LEU A 49 10.54 11.90 -4.36
CA LEU A 49 11.32 11.64 -5.56
C LEU A 49 10.93 12.60 -6.68
N SER A 50 11.87 12.84 -7.60
CA SER A 50 11.56 13.50 -8.87
C SER A 50 10.50 12.71 -9.65
N ARG A 51 9.59 13.40 -10.33
CA ARG A 51 8.61 12.79 -11.23
C ARG A 51 9.24 11.98 -12.37
N HIS A 52 10.50 12.28 -12.70
CA HIS A 52 11.25 11.55 -13.73
C HIS A 52 12.02 10.35 -13.19
N ALA A 53 12.04 10.11 -11.88
CA ALA A 53 12.75 9.00 -11.27
C ALA A 53 12.10 7.65 -11.63
N TYR A 54 12.89 6.70 -12.13
CA TYR A 54 12.42 5.34 -12.42
C TYR A 54 11.90 4.64 -11.17
N ALA A 55 12.53 4.88 -10.01
CA ALA A 55 12.10 4.32 -8.74
C ALA A 55 10.67 4.74 -8.38
N LEU A 56 10.29 6.01 -8.60
CA LEU A 56 8.93 6.46 -8.34
C LEU A 56 7.92 5.76 -9.25
N ARG A 57 8.22 5.67 -10.56
CA ARG A 57 7.37 4.97 -11.53
C ARG A 57 7.15 3.50 -11.17
N LEU A 58 8.20 2.84 -10.69
CA LEU A 58 8.11 1.44 -10.24
C LEU A 58 7.17 1.30 -9.03
N LEU A 59 7.32 2.17 -8.02
CA LEU A 59 6.46 2.13 -6.83
C LEU A 59 4.99 2.43 -7.18
N GLN A 60 4.75 3.38 -8.09
CA GLN A 60 3.41 3.67 -8.60
C GLN A 60 2.81 2.47 -9.32
N TYR A 61 3.57 1.81 -10.21
CA TYR A 61 3.09 0.63 -10.93
C TYR A 61 2.68 -0.51 -9.99
N VAL A 62 3.52 -0.82 -8.99
CA VAL A 62 3.21 -1.86 -8.00
C VAL A 62 1.98 -1.49 -7.17
N ARG A 63 1.86 -0.23 -6.74
CA ARG A 63 0.67 0.27 -6.02
C ARG A 63 -0.59 0.14 -6.88
N ASP A 64 -0.53 0.60 -8.12
CA ASP A 64 -1.69 0.64 -9.00
C ASP A 64 -2.17 -0.78 -9.32
N GLU A 65 -1.25 -1.74 -9.45
CA GLU A 65 -1.59 -3.15 -9.63
C GLU A 65 -2.22 -3.77 -8.36
N ALA A 66 -1.67 -3.47 -7.17
CA ALA A 66 -2.27 -3.88 -5.90
C ALA A 66 -3.68 -3.30 -5.71
N HIS A 67 -3.85 -2.02 -6.05
CA HIS A 67 -5.15 -1.34 -6.03
C HIS A 67 -6.14 -1.96 -7.01
N ARG A 68 -5.71 -2.23 -8.25
CA ARG A 68 -6.52 -2.88 -9.29
C ARG A 68 -7.01 -4.25 -8.82
N PHE A 69 -6.11 -5.05 -8.23
CA PHE A 69 -6.45 -6.36 -7.68
C PHE A 69 -7.50 -6.26 -6.56
N ALA A 70 -7.31 -5.34 -5.60
CA ALA A 70 -8.25 -5.13 -4.51
C ALA A 70 -9.64 -4.67 -5.00
N GLN A 71 -9.69 -3.71 -5.93
CA GLN A 71 -10.96 -3.25 -6.51
C GLN A 71 -11.69 -4.36 -7.25
N HIS A 72 -10.97 -5.15 -8.05
CA HIS A 72 -11.54 -6.30 -8.76
C HIS A 72 -12.20 -7.29 -7.80
N TYR A 73 -11.51 -7.63 -6.70
CA TYR A 73 -12.06 -8.51 -5.67
C TYR A 73 -13.31 -7.92 -5.00
N HIS A 74 -13.30 -6.63 -4.65
CA HIS A 74 -14.48 -5.96 -4.10
C HIS A 74 -15.67 -5.94 -5.06
N HIS A 75 -15.43 -5.77 -6.36
CA HIS A 75 -16.50 -5.86 -7.37
C HIS A 75 -17.14 -7.25 -7.42
N ILE A 76 -16.34 -8.32 -7.34
CA ILE A 76 -16.85 -9.70 -7.28
C ILE A 76 -17.72 -9.90 -6.03
N LEU A 77 -17.23 -9.49 -4.86
CA LEU A 77 -17.98 -9.64 -3.60
C LEU A 77 -19.31 -8.87 -3.63
N ARG A 78 -19.31 -7.64 -4.16
CA ARG A 78 -20.55 -6.85 -4.30
C ARG A 78 -21.55 -7.52 -5.23
N ARG A 79 -21.11 -8.07 -6.36
CA ARG A 79 -21.99 -8.80 -7.30
C ARG A 79 -22.65 -10.01 -6.63
N LYS A 80 -21.91 -10.75 -5.80
CA LYS A 80 -22.46 -11.88 -5.04
C LYS A 80 -23.51 -11.44 -4.01
N SER A 81 -23.32 -10.31 -3.33
CA SER A 81 -24.30 -9.83 -2.35
C SER A 81 -25.58 -9.24 -2.94
N THR A 82 -25.60 -8.91 -4.24
CA THR A 82 -26.75 -8.29 -4.90
C THR A 82 -27.67 -9.29 -5.61
N LEU A 83 -27.25 -10.55 -5.78
CA LEU A 83 -28.12 -11.61 -6.29
C LEU A 83 -28.88 -12.22 -5.09
N PRO A 84 -30.23 -12.28 -5.10
CA PRO A 84 -30.96 -13.03 -4.10
C PRO A 84 -30.57 -14.51 -4.21
N GLU A 85 -30.39 -15.19 -3.08
CA GLU A 85 -30.38 -16.65 -3.05
C GLU A 85 -31.79 -17.11 -3.47
N GLU A 86 -31.91 -17.78 -4.63
CA GLU A 86 -33.12 -18.50 -5.04
C GLU A 86 -33.28 -19.81 -4.25
#